data_AF-A0A7V9C9M8-F1
#
_entry.id   AF-A0A7V9C9M8-F1
#
_cell.length_a   1.000
_cell.length_b   1.000
_cell.length_c   1.000
_cell.angle_alpha   90.00
_cell.angle_beta   90.00
_cell.angle_gamma   90.00
#
_symmetry.space_group_name_H-M   'P 1'
#
loop_
_entity.id
_entity.type
_entity.pdbx_description
1 polymer ?
#
loop_
_entity_poly.entity_id
_entity_poly.type
_entity_poly.pdbx_seq_one_letter_code
_entity_poly.pdbx_strand_id
1 'polypeptide(L)'
;LEGTNLCALGANNAIAVLAAAERGGLLNAPDIYMDKIVVGPSSRGAVDIDAPVKENLKNIARRLGRDIEDLTVITLDRPRHKKLIDEVRASGARIRLISDGDLSAGISAAVAGTNIHALMGIGGAPEGVITAAAMRCLNGEIQARLVFDPERLGVDRDKIPDRDRVLGRLKEMGITNPGKVYDTNDLAPGRKIIFAATGVTDGALLRGVRFFGAGKRTHSLVMTTEARHIRFIDTVHVEGGPDTVIRF
;
A
#
# COMPACT_ATOMS: atom_id res chain seq x y z
N LEU A 1 6.35 -9.77 6.20
CA LEU A 1 5.28 -10.51 5.49
C LEU A 1 4.05 -9.63 5.55
N GLU A 2 3.61 -9.09 4.42
CA GLU A 2 2.30 -8.44 4.32
C GLU A 2 1.24 -9.52 4.17
N GLY A 3 0.13 -9.39 4.91
CA GLY A 3 -0.96 -10.36 4.84
C GLY A 3 -0.63 -11.67 5.54
N THR A 4 -0.22 -11.61 6.81
CA THR A 4 0.04 -12.80 7.64
C THR A 4 -1.19 -13.71 7.71
N ASN A 5 -2.38 -13.13 7.92
CA ASN A 5 -3.65 -13.88 7.86
C ASN A 5 -3.92 -14.45 6.48
N LEU A 6 -3.64 -13.70 5.41
CA LEU A 6 -3.82 -14.17 4.03
C LEU A 6 -2.97 -15.41 3.78
N CYS A 7 -1.69 -15.37 4.19
CA CYS A 7 -0.80 -16.52 4.10
C CYS A 7 -1.31 -17.72 4.93
N ALA A 8 -1.76 -17.48 6.16
CA ALA A 8 -2.23 -18.54 7.05
C ALA A 8 -3.50 -19.23 6.52
N LEU A 9 -4.38 -18.49 5.85
CA LEU A 9 -5.65 -18.99 5.30
C LEU A 9 -5.54 -19.47 3.85
N GLY A 10 -4.36 -19.36 3.22
CA GLY A 10 -4.18 -19.62 1.79
C GLY A 10 -4.94 -18.64 0.89
N ALA A 11 -5.30 -17.47 1.41
CA ALA A 11 -6.00 -16.42 0.68
C ALA A 11 -5.01 -15.60 -0.19
N ASN A 12 -5.55 -15.00 -1.24
CA ASN A 12 -4.78 -14.26 -2.23
C ASN A 12 -4.09 -12.99 -1.68
N ASN A 13 -3.01 -12.57 -2.34
CA ASN A 13 -2.24 -11.32 -2.14
C ASN A 13 -1.30 -11.24 -0.91
N ALA A 14 -0.91 -12.36 -0.29
CA ALA A 14 0.18 -12.33 0.68
C ALA A 14 1.52 -12.11 -0.04
N ILE A 15 2.36 -11.18 0.44
CA ILE A 15 3.68 -10.91 -0.16
C ILE A 15 4.78 -10.72 0.89
N ALA A 16 6.00 -11.10 0.52
CA ALA A 16 7.21 -10.65 1.19
C ALA A 16 7.65 -9.33 0.56
N VAL A 17 7.86 -8.28 1.36
CA VAL A 17 8.13 -6.93 0.86
C VAL A 17 9.22 -6.24 1.67
N LEU A 18 10.00 -5.41 0.99
CA LEU A 18 10.96 -4.47 1.59
C LEU A 18 11.02 -3.18 0.79
N ALA A 19 11.36 -2.09 1.49
CA ALA A 19 11.84 -0.86 0.90
C ALA A 19 13.17 -0.48 1.56
N ALA A 20 14.10 0.04 0.76
CA ALA A 20 15.39 0.52 1.22
C ALA A 20 15.71 1.87 0.58
N ALA A 21 16.37 2.74 1.33
CA ALA A 21 16.89 4.02 0.87
C ALA A 21 18.19 4.36 1.62
N GLU A 22 18.88 5.43 1.21
CA GLU A 22 19.96 6.00 2.02
C GLU A 22 19.48 6.38 3.44
N ARG A 23 20.42 6.61 4.36
CA ARG A 23 20.10 6.99 5.75
C ARG A 23 19.20 8.23 5.78
N GLY A 24 18.06 8.13 6.46
CA GLY A 24 17.05 9.18 6.51
C GLY A 24 16.14 9.26 5.28
N GLY A 25 16.29 8.37 4.31
CA GLY A 25 15.53 8.33 3.07
C GLY A 25 14.14 7.71 3.17
N LEU A 26 13.78 7.15 4.33
CA LEU A 26 12.44 6.68 4.67
C LEU A 26 12.06 7.26 6.03
N LEU A 27 10.83 7.73 6.18
CA LEU A 27 10.30 8.19 7.45
C LEU A 27 10.35 7.05 8.46
N ASN A 28 10.91 7.32 9.64
CA ASN A 28 10.83 6.40 10.77
C ASN A 28 9.41 6.45 11.33
N ALA A 29 8.50 5.66 10.76
CA ALA A 29 7.10 5.67 11.16
C ALA A 29 6.88 4.88 12.46
N PRO A 30 6.12 5.43 13.42
CA PRO A 30 5.65 4.71 14.60
C PRO A 30 4.75 3.52 14.22
N ASP A 31 4.69 2.53 15.10
CA ASP A 31 3.75 1.42 15.01
C ASP A 31 2.34 1.86 15.49
N ILE A 32 1.69 2.68 14.68
CA ILE A 32 0.32 3.17 14.84
C ILE A 32 -0.38 3.17 13.47
N TYR A 33 -1.58 3.73 13.39
CA TYR A 33 -2.33 3.81 12.15
C TYR A 33 -2.03 5.09 11.36
N MET A 34 -2.40 5.05 10.09
CA MET A 34 -2.26 6.15 9.14
C MET A 34 -3.44 6.10 8.17
N ASP A 35 -4.13 7.23 8.04
CA ASP A 35 -5.11 7.48 6.99
C ASP A 35 -4.38 7.74 5.69
N LYS A 36 -4.84 7.15 4.59
CA LYS A 36 -4.11 7.10 3.31
C LYS A 36 -5.08 7.39 2.17
N ILE A 37 -4.63 8.21 1.23
CA ILE A 37 -5.16 8.24 -0.14
C ILE A 37 -4.00 8.00 -1.10
N VAL A 38 -4.13 6.98 -1.94
CA VAL A 38 -3.09 6.59 -2.91
C VAL A 38 -3.68 6.55 -4.30
N VAL A 39 -3.00 7.17 -5.26
CA VAL A 39 -3.39 7.23 -6.66
C VAL A 39 -2.20 7.05 -7.59
N GLY A 40 -2.49 6.60 -8.82
CA GLY A 40 -1.47 6.49 -9.86
C GLY A 40 -0.99 7.82 -10.45
N PRO A 41 0.04 7.76 -11.30
CA PRO A 41 0.71 8.94 -11.84
C PRO A 41 -0.21 9.90 -12.59
N SER A 42 -1.24 9.39 -13.28
CA SER A 42 -2.20 10.21 -14.02
C SER A 42 -3.06 11.12 -13.13
N SER A 43 -3.26 10.73 -11.87
CA SER A 43 -4.09 11.47 -10.89
C SER A 43 -3.25 12.17 -9.82
N ARG A 44 -1.92 12.16 -9.96
CA ARG A 44 -1.01 12.90 -9.09
C ARG A 44 -1.31 14.41 -9.13
N GLY A 45 -1.32 15.02 -7.96
CA GLY A 45 -1.63 16.43 -7.69
C GLY A 45 -3.10 16.77 -7.82
N ALA A 46 -3.99 15.77 -7.88
CA ALA A 46 -5.43 15.97 -8.03
C ALA A 46 -6.26 15.52 -6.82
N VAL A 47 -5.62 14.95 -5.81
CA VAL A 47 -6.26 14.47 -4.59
C VAL A 47 -5.87 15.32 -3.39
N ASP A 48 -6.73 15.35 -2.39
CA ASP A 48 -6.50 15.97 -1.09
C ASP A 48 -7.15 15.09 -0.03
N ILE A 49 -6.36 14.58 0.92
CA ILE A 49 -6.85 13.71 2.00
C ILE A 49 -7.89 14.40 2.90
N ASP A 50 -7.91 15.74 2.94
CA ASP A 50 -8.90 16.51 3.70
C ASP A 50 -10.18 16.81 2.90
N ALA A 51 -10.15 16.62 1.58
CA ALA A 51 -11.32 16.85 0.75
C ALA A 51 -12.37 15.73 0.90
N PRO A 52 -13.67 16.04 0.73
CA PRO A 52 -14.71 15.02 0.70
C PRO A 52 -14.41 13.92 -0.33
N VAL A 53 -14.76 12.67 0.00
CA VAL A 53 -14.54 11.51 -0.89
C VAL A 53 -15.08 11.76 -2.30
N LYS A 54 -16.28 12.34 -2.41
CA LYS A 54 -16.92 12.67 -3.70
C LYS A 54 -16.09 13.64 -4.54
N GLU A 55 -15.39 14.58 -3.91
CA GLU A 55 -14.55 15.55 -4.60
C GLU A 55 -13.27 14.90 -5.13
N ASN A 56 -12.61 14.09 -4.30
CA ASN A 56 -11.47 13.28 -4.73
C ASN A 56 -11.84 12.38 -5.92
N LEU A 57 -12.98 11.69 -5.85
CA LEU A 57 -13.45 10.84 -6.95
C LEU A 57 -13.73 11.62 -8.23
N LYS A 58 -14.34 12.81 -8.15
CA LYS A 58 -14.51 13.70 -9.32
C LYS A 58 -13.17 14.11 -9.93
N ASN A 59 -12.19 14.46 -9.10
CA ASN A 59 -10.89 14.89 -9.58
C ASN A 59 -10.12 13.73 -10.23
N ILE A 60 -10.16 12.53 -9.64
CA ILE A 60 -9.59 11.31 -10.21
C ILE A 60 -10.27 10.97 -11.54
N ALA A 61 -11.61 10.98 -11.60
CA ALA A 61 -12.39 10.73 -12.80
C ALA A 61 -12.00 11.67 -13.94
N ARG A 62 -11.93 12.99 -13.65
CA ARG A 62 -11.50 14.02 -14.59
C ARG A 62 -10.08 13.76 -15.12
N ARG A 63 -9.13 13.44 -14.24
CA ARG A 63 -7.73 13.15 -14.62
C ARG A 63 -7.59 11.91 -15.50
N LEU A 64 -8.44 10.91 -15.28
CA LEU A 64 -8.43 9.67 -16.04
C LEU A 64 -9.29 9.73 -17.32
N GLY A 65 -10.07 10.79 -17.52
CA GLY A 65 -11.01 10.90 -18.64
C GLY A 65 -12.14 9.86 -18.56
N ARG A 66 -12.66 9.63 -17.34
CA ARG A 66 -13.68 8.62 -17.04
C ARG A 66 -14.82 9.22 -16.24
N ASP A 67 -15.93 8.49 -16.16
CA ASP A 67 -17.00 8.78 -15.22
C ASP A 67 -16.71 8.19 -13.83
N ILE A 68 -17.44 8.63 -12.79
CA ILE A 68 -17.22 8.15 -11.43
C ILE A 68 -17.60 6.67 -11.31
N GLU A 69 -18.61 6.20 -12.06
CA GLU A 69 -19.08 4.81 -12.06
C GLU A 69 -18.06 3.81 -12.63
N ASP A 70 -17.06 4.31 -13.37
CA ASP A 70 -15.94 3.53 -13.88
C ASP A 70 -14.79 3.42 -12.87
N LEU A 71 -14.81 4.24 -11.82
CA LEU A 71 -13.79 4.20 -10.78
C LEU A 71 -14.02 3.04 -9.83
N THR A 72 -12.91 2.53 -9.30
CA THR A 72 -12.88 1.48 -8.29
C THR A 72 -11.92 1.91 -7.20
N VAL A 73 -12.46 2.11 -6.00
CA VAL A 73 -11.70 2.38 -4.78
C VAL A 73 -11.47 1.07 -4.05
N ILE A 74 -10.24 0.81 -3.63
CA ILE A 74 -9.92 -0.31 -2.75
C ILE A 74 -9.77 0.19 -1.31
N THR A 75 -10.27 -0.57 -0.33
CA THR A 75 -10.14 -0.24 1.10
C THR A 75 -10.19 -1.50 1.97
N LEU A 76 -9.62 -1.42 3.18
CA LEU A 76 -9.71 -2.52 4.15
C LEU A 76 -11.15 -2.68 4.65
N ASP A 77 -11.63 -3.91 4.73
CA ASP A 77 -12.92 -4.23 5.35
C ASP A 77 -12.80 -4.17 6.87
N ARG A 78 -13.11 -3.00 7.43
CA ARG A 78 -13.02 -2.72 8.87
C ARG A 78 -14.21 -1.85 9.29
N PRO A 79 -14.73 -2.02 10.51
CA PRO A 79 -15.83 -1.18 11.02
C PRO A 79 -15.56 0.34 10.90
N ARG A 80 -14.32 0.76 11.15
CA ARG A 80 -13.86 2.16 11.00
C ARG A 80 -13.98 2.73 9.59
N HIS A 81 -14.12 1.90 8.56
CA HIS A 81 -14.26 2.35 7.17
C HIS A 81 -15.72 2.38 6.69
N LYS A 82 -16.71 2.05 7.53
CA LYS A 82 -18.12 2.04 7.12
C LYS A 82 -18.55 3.36 6.47
N LYS A 83 -18.22 4.49 7.10
CA LYS A 83 -18.51 5.84 6.55
C LYS A 83 -17.87 6.06 5.18
N LEU A 84 -16.58 5.74 5.04
CA LEU A 84 -15.85 5.84 3.76
C LEU A 84 -16.51 4.96 2.69
N ILE A 85 -16.86 3.72 3.03
CA ILE A 85 -17.51 2.78 2.12
C ILE A 85 -18.84 3.33 1.62
N ASP A 86 -19.66 3.87 2.51
CA ASP A 86 -20.96 4.45 2.18
C ASP A 86 -20.81 5.71 1.32
N GLU A 87 -19.83 6.57 1.60
CA GLU A 87 -19.54 7.78 0.80
C GLU A 87 -19.04 7.46 -0.61
N VAL A 88 -18.19 6.43 -0.77
CA VAL A 88 -17.74 5.95 -2.09
C VAL A 88 -18.94 5.44 -2.89
N ARG A 89 -19.78 4.60 -2.28
CA ARG A 89 -20.98 4.04 -2.93
C ARG A 89 -21.99 5.14 -3.30
N ALA A 90 -22.25 6.07 -2.39
CA ALA A 90 -23.16 7.20 -2.63
C ALA A 90 -22.65 8.15 -3.73
N SER A 91 -21.35 8.13 -4.02
CA SER A 91 -20.76 8.90 -5.12
C SER A 91 -20.88 8.20 -6.48
N GLY A 92 -21.26 6.92 -6.51
CA GLY A 92 -21.40 6.10 -7.73
C GLY A 92 -20.19 5.23 -8.06
N ALA A 93 -19.07 5.40 -7.37
CA ALA A 93 -17.86 4.61 -7.62
C ALA A 93 -18.01 3.18 -7.07
N ARG A 94 -17.30 2.23 -7.71
CA ARG A 94 -17.22 0.85 -7.26
C ARG A 94 -16.27 0.75 -6.07
N ILE A 95 -16.50 -0.23 -5.21
CA ILE A 95 -15.65 -0.50 -4.07
C ILE A 95 -15.16 -1.95 -4.06
N ARG A 96 -13.87 -2.13 -3.81
CA ARG A 96 -13.24 -3.43 -3.57
C ARG A 96 -12.80 -3.48 -2.12
N LEU A 97 -13.42 -4.37 -1.36
CA LEU A 97 -13.06 -4.61 0.04
C LEU A 97 -11.99 -5.69 0.12
N ILE A 98 -10.98 -5.49 0.97
CA ILE A 98 -9.92 -6.45 1.24
C ILE A 98 -9.80 -6.69 2.74
N SER A 99 -9.56 -7.94 3.14
CA SER A 99 -9.41 -8.26 4.57
C SER A 99 -8.08 -7.74 5.11
N ASP A 100 -7.00 -7.85 4.35
CA ASP A 100 -5.66 -7.41 4.73
C ASP A 100 -4.90 -6.97 3.48
N GLY A 101 -3.75 -6.32 3.68
CA GLY A 101 -2.83 -5.98 2.61
C GLY A 101 -3.16 -4.70 1.85
N ASP A 102 -3.15 -3.57 2.55
CA ASP A 102 -3.38 -2.26 1.94
C ASP A 102 -2.15 -1.74 1.16
N LEU A 103 -0.97 -2.30 1.39
CA LEU A 103 0.26 -1.96 0.66
C LEU A 103 0.17 -2.43 -0.80
N SER A 104 -0.10 -3.72 -1.02
CA SER A 104 -0.25 -4.28 -2.37
C SER A 104 -1.44 -3.63 -3.12
N ALA A 105 -2.48 -3.26 -2.39
CA ALA A 105 -3.62 -2.48 -2.90
C ALA A 105 -3.22 -1.06 -3.34
N GLY A 106 -2.39 -0.36 -2.55
CA GLY A 106 -1.86 0.95 -2.91
C GLY A 106 -0.98 0.91 -4.16
N ILE A 107 -0.15 -0.12 -4.31
CA ILE A 107 0.63 -0.34 -5.53
C ILE A 107 -0.28 -0.58 -6.73
N SER A 108 -1.34 -1.38 -6.55
CA SER A 108 -2.30 -1.67 -7.62
C SER A 108 -2.98 -0.41 -8.16
N ALA A 109 -3.25 0.59 -7.31
CA ALA A 109 -3.81 1.87 -7.72
C ALA A 109 -2.89 2.70 -8.63
N ALA A 110 -1.58 2.42 -8.63
CA ALA A 110 -0.60 3.09 -9.47
C ALA A 110 -0.24 2.35 -10.75
N VAL A 111 -0.76 1.14 -10.95
CA VAL A 111 -0.47 0.30 -12.11
C VAL A 111 -1.69 0.27 -13.03
N ALA A 112 -1.51 0.69 -14.29
CA ALA A 112 -2.56 0.62 -15.29
C ALA A 112 -2.94 -0.86 -15.57
N GLY A 113 -4.23 -1.12 -15.77
CA GLY A 113 -4.76 -2.46 -16.06
C GLY A 113 -5.18 -3.29 -14.84
N THR A 114 -4.91 -2.83 -13.62
CA THR A 114 -5.39 -3.50 -12.38
C THR A 114 -6.88 -3.30 -12.11
N ASN A 115 -7.50 -2.35 -12.81
CA ASN A 115 -8.85 -1.84 -12.55
C ASN A 115 -9.03 -1.29 -11.11
N ILE A 116 -7.95 -0.84 -10.48
CA ILE A 116 -7.95 -0.11 -9.21
C ILE A 116 -7.48 1.31 -9.48
N HIS A 117 -8.22 2.30 -8.98
CA HIS A 117 -7.99 3.70 -9.32
C HIS A 117 -7.56 4.54 -8.11
N ALA A 118 -7.93 4.11 -6.90
CA ALA A 118 -7.46 4.69 -5.65
C ALA A 118 -7.49 3.67 -4.51
N LEU A 119 -6.54 3.77 -3.58
CA LEU A 119 -6.68 3.25 -2.21
C LEU A 119 -7.13 4.40 -1.32
N MET A 120 -8.13 4.17 -0.47
CA MET A 120 -8.55 5.14 0.54
C MET A 120 -8.76 4.45 1.90
N GLY A 121 -8.40 5.12 2.99
CA GLY A 121 -8.74 4.73 4.35
C GLY A 121 -7.55 4.50 5.28
N ILE A 122 -7.84 3.98 6.47
CA ILE A 122 -6.93 3.86 7.61
C ILE A 122 -6.33 2.46 7.71
N GLY A 123 -5.01 2.39 7.53
CA GLY A 123 -4.19 1.19 7.71
C GLY A 123 -2.96 1.45 8.57
N GLY A 124 -1.97 0.56 8.56
CA GLY A 124 -0.76 0.71 9.37
C GLY A 124 0.18 1.79 8.82
N ALA A 125 0.79 2.58 9.71
CA ALA A 125 1.73 3.63 9.34
C ALA A 125 3.03 3.10 8.71
N PRO A 126 3.66 2.00 9.21
CA PRO A 126 4.83 1.42 8.56
C PRO A 126 4.58 1.00 7.11
N GLU A 127 3.42 0.38 6.83
CA GLU A 127 3.00 0.01 5.48
C GLU A 127 2.77 1.23 4.59
N GLY A 128 2.33 2.35 5.17
CA GLY A 128 2.21 3.64 4.47
C GLY A 128 3.56 4.13 3.94
N VAL A 129 4.63 4.02 4.73
CA VAL A 129 5.99 4.39 4.31
C VAL A 129 6.50 3.49 3.18
N ILE A 130 6.29 2.18 3.27
CA ILE A 130 6.68 1.25 2.21
C ILE A 130 5.87 1.49 0.93
N THR A 131 4.58 1.82 1.06
CA THR A 131 3.73 2.23 -0.06
C THR A 131 4.25 3.50 -0.72
N ALA A 132 4.67 4.50 0.06
CA ALA A 132 5.28 5.72 -0.46
C ALA A 132 6.58 5.44 -1.24
N ALA A 133 7.43 4.54 -0.73
CA ALA A 133 8.62 4.11 -1.45
C ALA A 133 8.28 3.47 -2.81
N ALA A 134 7.24 2.65 -2.88
CA ALA A 134 6.74 2.13 -4.16
C ALA A 134 6.19 3.24 -5.08
N MET A 135 5.44 4.20 -4.53
CA MET A 135 4.91 5.34 -5.29
C MET A 135 6.01 6.22 -5.88
N ARG A 136 7.12 6.42 -5.15
CA ARG A 136 8.32 7.10 -5.67
C ARG A 136 8.88 6.42 -6.91
N CYS A 137 8.85 5.09 -6.97
CA CYS A 137 9.28 4.34 -8.16
C CYS A 137 8.26 4.36 -9.30
N LEU A 138 6.96 4.43 -8.98
CA LEU A 138 5.85 4.37 -9.96
C LEU A 138 5.34 5.75 -10.41
N ASN A 139 5.94 6.83 -9.91
CA ASN A 139 5.47 8.22 -10.08
C ASN A 139 4.04 8.48 -9.59
N GLY A 140 3.51 7.59 -8.74
CA GLY A 140 2.22 7.76 -8.10
C GLY A 140 2.28 8.78 -6.96
N GLU A 141 1.16 8.89 -6.26
CA GLU A 141 1.03 9.75 -5.10
C GLU A 141 0.38 8.99 -3.96
N ILE A 142 0.93 9.17 -2.78
CA ILE A 142 0.30 8.94 -1.50
C ILE A 142 0.26 10.27 -0.74
N GLN A 143 -0.90 10.60 -0.19
CA GLN A 143 -1.01 11.52 0.94
C GLN A 143 -1.46 10.73 2.16
N ALA A 144 -0.93 11.09 3.32
CA ALA A 144 -1.20 10.33 4.52
C ALA A 144 -1.18 11.16 5.80
N ARG A 145 -1.92 10.72 6.81
CA ARG A 145 -1.96 11.38 8.13
C ARG A 145 -1.94 10.34 9.24
N LEU A 146 -1.11 10.53 10.25
CA LEU A 146 -1.07 9.64 11.41
C LEU A 146 -2.41 9.66 12.15
N VAL A 147 -2.86 8.48 12.58
CA VAL A 147 -4.11 8.30 13.32
C VAL A 147 -3.84 7.47 14.57
N PHE A 148 -4.16 8.06 15.72
CA PHE A 148 -4.10 7.42 17.04
C PHE A 148 -5.30 7.81 17.90
N ASP A 149 -6.32 8.40 17.27
CA ASP A 149 -7.57 8.78 17.92
C ASP A 149 -8.52 7.56 17.99
N PRO A 150 -9.01 7.17 19.18
CA PRO A 150 -9.88 6.01 19.35
C PRO A 150 -11.19 6.08 18.56
N GLU A 151 -11.79 7.27 18.45
CA GLU A 151 -13.07 7.45 17.74
C GLU A 151 -12.87 7.19 16.25
N ARG A 152 -11.80 7.76 15.65
CA ARG A 152 -11.47 7.50 14.24
C ARG A 152 -11.10 6.05 13.98
N LEU A 153 -10.50 5.37 14.94
CA LEU A 153 -10.11 3.96 14.82
C LEU A 153 -11.26 2.98 15.09
N GLY A 154 -12.36 3.47 15.67
CA GLY A 154 -13.52 2.65 16.02
C GLY A 154 -13.17 1.58 17.06
N VAL A 155 -12.27 1.90 18.00
CA VAL A 155 -11.83 0.99 19.06
C VAL A 155 -11.95 1.66 20.41
N ASP A 156 -12.12 0.84 21.45
CA ASP A 156 -12.17 1.32 22.83
C ASP A 156 -10.84 2.02 23.20
N ARG A 157 -10.93 3.08 24.01
CA ARG A 157 -9.76 3.87 24.44
C ARG A 157 -8.66 3.00 25.06
N ASP A 158 -9.03 1.96 25.80
CA ASP A 158 -8.10 1.07 26.49
C ASP A 158 -7.26 0.20 25.55
N LYS A 159 -7.64 0.12 24.26
CA LYS A 159 -6.93 -0.64 23.22
C LYS A 159 -5.86 0.19 22.51
N ILE A 160 -5.74 1.48 22.82
CA ILE A 160 -4.73 2.37 22.23
C ILE A 160 -3.87 2.95 23.36
N PRO A 161 -2.54 3.12 23.16
CA PRO A 161 -1.71 3.79 24.15
C PRO A 161 -2.19 5.21 24.46
N ASP A 162 -1.95 5.68 25.69
CA ASP A 162 -2.29 7.04 26.08
C ASP A 162 -1.67 8.08 25.12
N ARG A 163 -2.42 9.16 24.86
CA ARG A 163 -2.04 10.20 23.92
C ARG A 163 -0.65 10.78 24.22
N ASP A 164 -0.32 11.04 25.48
CA ASP A 164 0.97 11.64 25.85
C ASP A 164 2.12 10.65 25.59
N ARG A 165 1.87 9.36 25.78
CA ARG A 165 2.83 8.30 25.43
C ARG A 165 3.06 8.22 23.92
N VAL A 166 1.99 8.31 23.11
CA VAL A 166 2.11 8.36 21.65
C VAL A 166 2.90 9.60 21.23
N LEU A 167 2.55 10.79 21.74
CA LEU A 167 3.23 12.04 21.43
C LEU A 167 4.72 12.03 21.82
N GLY A 168 5.07 11.44 22.98
CA GLY A 168 6.45 11.22 23.40
C GLY A 168 7.23 10.39 22.39
N ARG A 169 6.67 9.24 21.99
CA ARG A 169 7.28 8.35 20.97
C ARG A 169 7.41 9.04 19.61
N LEU A 170 6.40 9.81 19.18
CA LEU A 170 6.47 10.59 17.95
C LEU A 170 7.65 11.58 17.99
N LYS A 171 7.81 12.30 19.10
CA LYS A 171 8.89 13.27 19.28
C LYS A 171 10.27 12.61 19.25
N GLU A 172 10.43 11.46 19.91
CA GLU A 172 11.66 10.66 19.86
C GLU A 172 12.00 10.20 18.44
N MET A 173 10.98 9.93 17.63
CA MET A 173 11.12 9.55 16.23
C MET A 173 11.26 10.75 15.27
N GLY A 174 11.33 11.98 15.80
CA GLY A 174 11.50 13.22 15.03
C GLY A 174 10.20 13.78 14.43
N ILE A 175 9.04 13.26 14.83
CA ILE A 175 7.73 13.71 14.36
C ILE A 175 7.20 14.80 15.32
N THR A 176 7.27 16.05 14.88
CA THR A 176 6.89 17.23 15.69
C THR A 176 5.46 17.70 15.48
N ASN A 177 4.85 17.39 14.34
CA ASN A 177 3.45 17.70 14.05
C ASN A 177 2.66 16.41 13.75
N PRO A 178 1.94 15.85 14.74
CA PRO A 178 1.11 14.66 14.56
C PRO A 178 -0.05 14.89 13.58
N GLY A 179 -0.49 16.14 13.44
CA GLY A 179 -1.55 16.55 12.52
C GLY A 179 -1.03 16.94 11.14
N LYS A 180 0.23 16.64 10.79
CA LYS A 180 0.74 16.91 9.44
C LYS A 180 0.11 15.95 8.42
N VAL A 181 -0.23 16.48 7.24
CA VAL A 181 -0.39 15.65 6.03
C VAL A 181 1.00 15.41 5.46
N TYR A 182 1.39 14.14 5.39
CA TYR A 182 2.61 13.68 4.77
C TYR A 182 2.34 13.42 3.29
N ASP A 183 3.10 14.07 2.42
CA ASP A 183 3.12 13.71 1.01
C ASP A 183 4.04 12.50 0.74
N THR A 184 4.15 12.10 -0.51
CA THR A 184 5.00 10.97 -0.93
C THR A 184 6.48 11.20 -0.62
N ASN A 185 6.95 12.45 -0.67
CA ASN A 185 8.35 12.81 -0.40
C ASN A 185 8.61 12.97 1.10
N ASP A 186 7.60 13.29 1.91
CA ASP A 186 7.71 13.31 3.36
C ASP A 186 7.88 11.89 3.92
N LEU A 187 7.13 10.93 3.35
CA LEU A 187 7.19 9.51 3.76
C LEU A 187 8.45 8.81 3.24
N ALA A 188 8.88 9.14 2.01
CA ALA A 188 10.04 8.53 1.35
C ALA A 188 10.93 9.60 0.68
N PRO A 189 11.64 10.43 1.49
CA PRO A 189 12.46 11.56 1.00
C PRO A 189 13.72 11.13 0.24
N GLY A 190 14.09 9.86 0.31
CA GLY A 190 15.27 9.33 -0.35
C GLY A 190 15.31 9.61 -1.85
N ARG A 191 16.50 9.93 -2.35
CA ARG A 191 16.81 10.03 -3.78
C ARG A 191 16.97 8.64 -4.37
N LYS A 192 17.59 7.70 -3.65
CA LYS A 192 17.84 6.33 -4.10
C LYS A 192 16.96 5.35 -3.33
N ILE A 193 15.82 5.02 -3.92
CA ILE A 193 14.87 4.08 -3.32
C ILE A 193 14.91 2.78 -4.12
N ILE A 194 14.94 1.67 -3.38
CA ILE A 194 14.74 0.32 -3.87
C ILE A 194 13.48 -0.21 -3.20
N PHE A 195 12.54 -0.67 -4.01
CA PHE A 195 11.39 -1.44 -3.55
C PHE A 195 11.50 -2.85 -4.12
N ALA A 196 11.28 -3.87 -3.28
CA ALA A 196 11.20 -5.25 -3.74
C ALA A 196 10.04 -5.97 -3.07
N ALA A 197 9.32 -6.76 -3.86
CA ALA A 197 8.22 -7.60 -3.42
C ALA A 197 8.31 -8.98 -4.09
N THR A 198 7.90 -10.03 -3.38
CA THR A 198 7.76 -11.39 -3.91
C THR A 198 6.44 -11.98 -3.46
N GLY A 199 5.68 -12.56 -4.40
CA GLY A 199 4.40 -13.19 -4.09
C GLY A 199 4.58 -14.42 -3.21
N VAL A 200 3.81 -14.49 -2.12
CA VAL A 200 3.72 -15.66 -1.24
C VAL A 200 2.50 -16.49 -1.64
N THR A 201 1.32 -15.87 -1.69
CA THR A 201 0.12 -16.44 -2.32
C THR A 201 -0.20 -15.70 -3.62
N ASP A 202 -1.04 -16.28 -4.47
CA ASP A 202 -1.40 -15.66 -5.75
C ASP A 202 -2.09 -14.32 -5.53
N GLY A 203 -1.69 -13.30 -6.28
CA GLY A 203 -2.22 -11.95 -6.17
C GLY A 203 -2.36 -11.26 -7.52
N ALA A 204 -2.91 -10.05 -7.49
CA ALA A 204 -3.16 -9.27 -8.70
C ALA A 204 -1.86 -8.86 -9.43
N LEU A 205 -0.78 -8.64 -8.67
CA LEU A 205 0.50 -8.17 -9.19
C LEU A 205 1.55 -9.28 -9.31
N LEU A 206 1.59 -10.18 -8.31
CA LEU A 206 2.61 -11.22 -8.19
C LEU A 206 1.95 -12.59 -8.03
N ARG A 207 2.61 -13.61 -8.60
CA ARG A 207 2.18 -15.01 -8.43
C ARG A 207 2.77 -15.53 -7.13
N GLY A 208 2.02 -16.39 -6.45
CA GLY A 208 2.47 -17.05 -5.24
C GLY A 208 3.61 -18.02 -5.51
N VAL A 209 4.24 -18.48 -4.43
CA VAL A 209 5.28 -19.51 -4.51
C VAL A 209 4.63 -20.82 -4.97
N ARG A 210 5.15 -21.41 -6.04
CA ARG A 210 4.70 -22.71 -6.55
C ARG A 210 5.79 -23.74 -6.33
N PHE A 211 5.49 -24.73 -5.51
CA PHE A 211 6.36 -25.88 -5.30
C PHE A 211 6.09 -26.93 -6.37
N PHE A 212 7.16 -27.55 -6.86
CA PHE A 212 7.11 -28.72 -7.75
C PHE A 212 8.19 -29.71 -7.28
N GLY A 213 8.11 -30.98 -7.67
CA GLY A 213 8.98 -32.03 -7.08
C GLY A 213 10.49 -31.79 -7.16
N ALA A 214 10.92 -30.90 -8.07
CA ALA A 214 12.31 -30.55 -8.34
C ALA A 214 12.75 -29.16 -7.79
N GLY A 215 11.87 -28.45 -7.08
CA GLY A 215 12.16 -27.13 -6.53
C GLY A 215 10.95 -26.22 -6.41
N LYS A 216 11.15 -24.92 -6.62
CA LYS A 216 10.11 -23.90 -6.42
C LYS A 216 10.22 -22.77 -7.42
N ARG A 217 9.11 -22.12 -7.72
CA ARG A 217 9.04 -20.96 -8.62
C ARG A 217 8.49 -19.75 -7.88
N THR A 218 9.19 -18.62 -7.99
CA THR A 218 8.82 -17.36 -7.33
C THR A 218 8.65 -16.26 -8.37
N HIS A 219 7.68 -15.38 -8.16
CA HIS A 219 7.49 -14.18 -8.97
C HIS A 219 7.73 -12.94 -8.12
N SER A 220 8.74 -12.16 -8.50
CA SER A 220 9.19 -10.96 -7.78
C SER A 220 9.08 -9.71 -8.64
N LEU A 221 8.92 -8.57 -7.97
CA LEU A 221 8.97 -7.24 -8.54
C LEU A 221 10.08 -6.46 -7.83
N VAL A 222 10.98 -5.85 -8.61
CA VAL A 222 12.00 -4.93 -8.11
C VAL A 222 11.86 -3.61 -8.85
N MET A 223 11.80 -2.50 -8.10
CA MET A 223 11.68 -1.16 -8.65
C MET A 223 12.72 -0.23 -8.04
N THR A 224 13.30 0.65 -8.84
CA THR A 224 14.30 1.61 -8.36
C THR A 224 14.08 3.02 -8.92
N THR A 225 14.37 4.05 -8.12
CA THR A 225 14.26 5.46 -8.56
C THR A 225 15.45 5.92 -9.41
N GLU A 226 16.66 5.43 -9.13
CA GLU A 226 17.90 5.88 -9.79
C GLU A 226 17.98 5.35 -11.22
N ALA A 227 17.91 4.03 -11.40
CA ALA A 227 17.95 3.42 -12.73
C ALA A 227 16.59 3.45 -13.44
N ARG A 228 15.51 3.84 -12.75
CA ARG A 228 14.13 3.88 -13.26
C ARG A 228 13.68 2.56 -13.91
N HIS A 229 14.11 1.45 -13.33
CA HIS A 229 13.75 0.12 -13.80
C HIS A 229 12.61 -0.44 -12.96
N ILE A 230 11.64 -1.04 -13.64
CA ILE A 230 10.61 -1.90 -13.05
C ILE A 230 10.88 -3.30 -13.62
N ARG A 231 11.30 -4.23 -12.77
CA ARG A 231 11.72 -5.58 -13.17
C ARG A 231 10.79 -6.60 -12.54
N PHE A 232 10.09 -7.34 -13.40
CA PHE A 232 9.46 -8.58 -13.02
C PHE A 232 10.48 -9.71 -13.19
N ILE A 233 10.63 -10.52 -12.15
CA ILE A 233 11.62 -11.59 -12.08
C ILE A 233 10.86 -12.88 -11.80
N ASP A 234 10.84 -13.77 -12.78
CA ASP A 234 10.29 -15.11 -12.63
C ASP A 234 11.45 -16.10 -12.48
N THR A 235 11.60 -16.64 -11.28
CA THR A 235 12.76 -17.46 -10.91
C THR A 235 12.32 -18.88 -10.64
N VAL A 236 12.95 -19.83 -11.33
CA VAL A 236 12.91 -21.26 -11.01
C VAL A 236 14.11 -21.59 -10.14
N HIS A 237 13.86 -21.95 -8.88
CA HIS A 237 14.85 -22.43 -7.93
C HIS A 237 14.89 -23.95 -8.01
N VAL A 238 16.04 -24.53 -8.37
CA VAL A 238 16.23 -25.98 -8.51
C VAL A 238 16.85 -26.52 -7.24
N GLU A 239 16.22 -27.54 -6.64
CA GLU A 239 16.66 -28.15 -5.37
C GLU A 239 17.03 -29.63 -5.51
N GLY A 240 16.95 -30.20 -6.72
CA GLY A 240 17.29 -31.60 -7.00
C GLY A 240 18.74 -31.82 -7.50
N GLY A 241 19.12 -33.09 -7.64
CA GLY A 241 20.43 -33.54 -8.14
C GLY A 241 20.60 -33.45 -9.68
N PRO A 242 21.68 -34.01 -10.24
CA PRO A 242 22.03 -33.88 -11.67
C PRO A 242 20.92 -34.30 -12.65
N ASP A 243 20.07 -35.26 -12.26
CA ASP A 243 19.00 -35.82 -13.11
C ASP A 243 17.68 -35.03 -13.05
N THR A 244 17.69 -33.86 -12.41
CA THR A 244 16.49 -33.06 -12.19
C THR A 244 15.96 -32.47 -13.50
N VAL A 245 14.75 -32.89 -13.90
CA VAL A 245 14.09 -32.36 -15.09
C VAL A 245 13.50 -30.97 -14.80
N ILE A 246 14.12 -29.94 -15.39
CA ILE A 246 13.65 -28.55 -15.31
C ILE A 246 12.49 -28.35 -16.30
N ARG A 247 11.36 -27.81 -15.82
CA ARG A 247 10.19 -27.46 -16.64
C ARG A 247 9.88 -25.97 -16.50
N PHE A 248 9.71 -25.27 -17.62
CA PHE A 248 9.41 -23.83 -17.68
C PHE A 248 7.92 -23.55 -17.90
#